data_AF-A0A3D0I8K5-F1
#
_entry.id   AF-A0A3D0I8K5-F1
#
_cell.length_a   1.000
_cell.length_b   1.000
_cell.length_c   1.000
_cell.angle_alpha   90.00
_cell.angle_beta   90.00
_cell.angle_gamma   90.00
#
_symmetry.space_group_name_H-M   'P 1'
#
loop_
_entity.id
_entity.type
_entity.pdbx_description
1 polymer ?
#
loop_
_entity_poly.entity_id
_entity_poly.type
_entity_poly.pdbx_seq_one_letter_code
_entity_poly.pdbx_strand_id
1 'polypeptide(L)'
;MWRGRSLISCCTLIAALGCLVLPDLALAQAASPFLTGATALQSNILAWLTPVAIILVMVLGAMAMANRISWGWCIAAILGIAISFGSTQIVTWVRGMFGV
;
A
#
# COMPACT_ATOMS: atom_id res chain seq x y z
N MET A 1 23.33 22.77 -49.01
CA MET A 1 23.70 22.88 -47.58
C MET A 1 22.53 23.26 -46.65
N TRP A 2 21.42 23.84 -47.15
CA TRP A 2 20.29 24.32 -46.32
C TRP A 2 19.21 23.29 -45.91
N ARG A 3 19.17 22.11 -46.56
CA ARG A 3 18.11 21.08 -46.37
C ARG A 3 18.28 20.19 -45.12
N GLY A 4 19.49 20.09 -44.57
CA GLY A 4 19.77 19.19 -43.44
C GLY A 4 19.40 19.77 -42.07
N ARG A 5 19.45 21.10 -41.92
CA ARG A 5 19.23 21.78 -40.63
C ARG A 5 17.75 21.83 -40.22
N SER A 6 16.84 21.93 -41.20
CA SER A 6 15.39 21.87 -40.98
C SER A 6 14.89 20.47 -40.62
N LEU A 7 15.53 19.42 -41.14
CA LEU A 7 15.20 18.03 -40.81
C LEU A 7 15.59 17.68 -39.37
N ILE A 8 16.79 18.13 -38.94
CA ILE A 8 17.28 17.95 -37.57
C ILE A 8 16.39 18.71 -36.57
N SER A 9 15.97 19.93 -36.90
CA SER A 9 15.12 20.75 -36.04
C SER A 9 13.71 20.16 -35.85
N CYS A 10 13.15 19.52 -36.88
CA CYS A 10 11.89 18.77 -36.75
C CYS A 10 12.04 17.54 -35.86
N CYS A 11 13.10 16.76 -36.03
CA CYS A 11 13.36 15.59 -35.17
C CYS A 11 13.49 15.98 -33.70
N THR A 12 14.16 17.09 -33.39
CA THR A 12 14.29 17.57 -32.00
C THR A 12 12.97 18.06 -31.41
N LEU A 13 12.10 18.69 -32.21
CA LEU A 13 10.79 19.15 -31.76
C LEU A 13 9.84 17.97 -31.48
N ILE A 14 9.85 16.95 -32.34
CA ILE A 14 9.04 15.73 -32.16
C ILE A 14 9.51 14.95 -30.93
N ALA A 15 10.82 14.84 -30.70
CA ALA A 15 11.37 14.21 -29.50
C ALA A 15 10.98 14.98 -28.21
N ALA A 16 11.04 16.31 -28.23
CA ALA A 16 10.66 17.14 -27.09
C ALA A 16 9.14 17.05 -26.78
N LEU A 17 8.29 17.04 -27.81
CA LEU A 17 6.85 16.80 -27.67
C LEU A 17 6.55 15.40 -27.15
N GLY A 18 7.28 14.39 -27.61
CA GLY A 18 7.21 13.02 -27.09
C GLY A 18 7.50 12.97 -25.58
N CYS A 19 8.56 13.64 -25.11
CA CYS A 19 8.91 13.73 -23.68
C CYS A 19 7.82 14.36 -22.80
N LEU A 20 6.98 15.24 -23.35
CA LEU A 20 5.89 15.88 -22.62
C LEU A 20 4.60 15.03 -22.59
N VAL A 21 4.38 14.17 -23.59
CA VAL A 21 3.16 13.34 -23.71
C VAL A 21 3.35 11.92 -23.15
N LEU A 22 4.59 11.43 -23.09
CA LEU A 22 4.97 10.16 -22.46
C LEU A 22 4.48 9.99 -21.00
N PRO A 23 4.60 10.99 -20.10
CA PRO A 23 4.09 10.83 -18.73
C PRO A 23 2.57 10.70 -18.67
N ASP A 24 1.84 11.34 -19.58
CA ASP A 24 0.37 11.31 -19.61
C ASP A 24 -0.16 9.93 -20.01
N LEU A 25 0.47 9.30 -21.01
CA LEU A 25 0.16 7.92 -21.42
C LEU A 25 0.52 6.90 -20.33
N ALA A 26 1.61 7.13 -19.58
CA ALA A 26 1.99 6.31 -18.44
C ALA A 26 1.00 6.44 -17.27
N LEU A 27 0.46 7.64 -17.02
CA LEU A 27 -0.56 7.89 -15.99
C LEU A 27 -1.93 7.33 -16.39
N ALA A 28 -2.29 7.36 -17.68
CA ALA A 28 -3.53 6.78 -18.20
C ALA A 28 -3.60 5.25 -18.05
N GLN A 29 -2.46 4.56 -18.13
CA GLN A 29 -2.37 3.10 -17.89
C GLN A 29 -2.20 2.73 -16.41
N ALA A 30 -1.64 3.62 -15.59
CA ALA A 30 -1.45 3.40 -14.15
C ALA A 30 -2.76 3.57 -13.35
N ALA A 31 -3.67 4.44 -13.80
CA ALA A 31 -4.96 4.70 -13.16
C ALA A 31 -6.06 3.75 -13.65
N SER A 32 -5.82 2.43 -13.60
CA SER A 32 -6.91 1.48 -13.89
C SER A 32 -8.00 1.61 -12.81
N PRO A 33 -9.29 1.74 -13.20
CA PRO A 33 -10.38 1.94 -12.24
C PRO A 33 -10.58 0.75 -11.29
N PHE A 34 -10.16 -0.46 -11.69
CA PHE A 34 -10.15 -1.64 -10.83
C PHE A 34 -9.10 -1.58 -9.74
N LEU A 35 -7.92 -1.02 -10.03
CA LEU A 35 -6.87 -0.86 -9.03
C LEU A 35 -7.24 0.23 -8.03
N THR A 36 -7.90 1.29 -8.50
CA THR A 36 -8.48 2.35 -7.64
C THR A 36 -9.59 1.79 -6.75
N GLY A 37 -10.51 1.01 -7.31
CA GLY A 37 -11.55 0.34 -6.52
C GLY A 37 -11.00 -0.70 -5.53
N ALA A 38 -10.03 -1.51 -5.94
CA ALA A 38 -9.41 -2.53 -5.09
C ALA A 38 -8.63 -1.91 -3.92
N THR A 39 -7.88 -0.84 -4.17
CA THR A 39 -7.18 -0.09 -3.12
C THR A 39 -8.15 0.61 -2.18
N ALA A 40 -9.25 1.16 -2.68
CA ALA A 40 -10.30 1.73 -1.84
C ALA A 40 -10.93 0.67 -0.93
N LEU A 41 -11.25 -0.52 -1.46
CA LEU A 41 -11.79 -1.64 -0.66
C LEU A 41 -10.79 -2.09 0.40
N GLN A 42 -9.53 -2.27 0.03
CA GLN A 42 -8.46 -2.68 0.95
C GLN A 42 -8.29 -1.66 2.08
N SER A 43 -8.24 -0.36 1.75
CA SER A 43 -8.10 0.72 2.74
C SER A 43 -9.29 0.77 3.69
N ASN A 44 -10.52 0.62 3.17
CA ASN A 44 -11.71 0.54 3.99
C ASN A 44 -11.64 -0.65 4.96
N ILE A 45 -11.32 -1.85 4.47
CA ILE A 45 -11.21 -3.05 5.33
C ILE A 45 -10.14 -2.85 6.41
N LEU A 46 -8.96 -2.32 6.07
CA LEU A 46 -7.89 -2.05 7.04
C LEU A 46 -8.30 -1.03 8.10
N ALA A 47 -9.06 0.00 7.72
CA ALA A 47 -9.56 1.02 8.65
C ALA A 47 -10.51 0.43 9.72
N TRP A 48 -11.29 -0.60 9.36
CA TRP A 48 -12.16 -1.30 10.30
C TRP A 48 -11.45 -2.42 11.06
N LEU A 49 -10.53 -3.12 10.41
CA LEU A 49 -9.84 -4.28 10.99
C LEU A 49 -8.85 -3.87 12.09
N THR A 50 -8.15 -2.74 11.92
CA THR A 50 -7.18 -2.22 12.91
C THR A 50 -7.76 -2.03 14.31
N PRO A 51 -8.90 -1.33 14.52
CA PRO A 51 -9.49 -1.23 15.85
C PRO A 51 -10.02 -2.56 16.37
N VAL A 52 -10.55 -3.44 15.52
CA VAL A 52 -11.03 -4.77 15.92
C VAL A 52 -9.88 -5.62 16.49
N ALA A 53 -8.71 -5.61 15.86
CA ALA A 53 -7.55 -6.34 16.35
C ALA A 53 -7.08 -5.84 17.72
N ILE A 54 -7.10 -4.52 17.94
CA ILE A 54 -6.75 -3.92 19.24
C ILE A 54 -7.70 -4.43 20.34
N ILE A 55 -9.01 -4.45 20.07
CA ILE A 55 -10.01 -4.96 21.01
C ILE A 55 -9.75 -6.44 21.33
N LEU A 56 -9.43 -7.25 20.32
CA LEU A 56 -9.13 -8.67 20.49
C LEU A 56 -7.93 -8.88 21.43
N VAL A 57 -6.87 -8.09 21.26
CA VAL A 57 -5.69 -8.11 22.16
C VAL A 57 -6.05 -7.69 23.58
N MET A 58 -6.89 -6.65 23.74
CA MET A 58 -7.35 -6.19 25.06
C MET A 58 -8.16 -7.27 25.79
N VAL A 59 -9.05 -7.98 25.08
CA VAL A 59 -9.85 -9.08 25.63
C VAL A 59 -8.97 -10.27 26.02
N LEU A 60 -7.98 -10.62 25.19
CA LEU A 60 -6.98 -11.64 25.55
C LEU A 60 -6.17 -11.25 26.79
N GLY A 61 -5.79 -9.97 26.93
CA GLY A 61 -5.13 -9.45 28.13
C GLY A 61 -5.99 -9.60 29.39
N ALA A 62 -7.28 -9.27 29.29
CA ALA A 62 -8.22 -9.45 30.40
C ALA A 62 -8.41 -10.94 30.77
N MET A 63 -8.49 -11.83 29.78
CA MET A 63 -8.60 -13.29 30.02
C MET A 63 -7.31 -13.89 30.59
N ALA A 64 -6.15 -13.30 30.30
CA ALA A 64 -4.87 -13.70 30.88
C ALA A 64 -4.83 -13.35 32.39
N MET A 65 -5.38 -12.20 32.78
CA MET A 65 -5.51 -11.81 34.20
C MET A 65 -6.46 -12.74 34.98
N ALA A 66 -7.47 -13.31 34.31
CA ALA A 66 -8.34 -14.34 34.88
C ALA A 66 -7.65 -15.72 35.06
N ASN A 67 -6.36 -15.85 34.69
CA ASN A 67 -5.52 -17.05 34.81
C ASN A 67 -6.15 -18.32 34.21
N ARG A 68 -6.94 -18.16 33.13
CA ARG A 68 -7.65 -19.24 32.42
C ARG A 68 -7.30 -19.29 30.94
N ILE A 69 -6.17 -18.72 30.53
CA ILE A 69 -5.82 -18.63 29.11
C ILE A 69 -5.02 -19.85 28.66
N SER A 70 -5.52 -20.52 27.62
CA SER A 70 -4.73 -21.51 26.89
C SER A 70 -3.78 -20.78 25.95
N TRP A 71 -2.52 -21.19 25.95
CA TRP A 71 -1.49 -20.70 25.03
C TRP A 71 -1.90 -20.80 23.56
N GLY A 72 -2.80 -21.73 23.23
CA GLY A 72 -3.38 -21.84 21.88
C GLY A 72 -4.13 -20.57 21.43
N TRP A 73 -4.83 -19.88 22.33
CA TRP A 73 -5.53 -18.63 22.01
C TRP A 73 -4.57 -17.48 21.72
N CYS A 74 -3.45 -17.40 22.47
CA CYS A 74 -2.41 -16.40 22.22
C CYS A 74 -1.74 -16.63 20.86
N ILE A 75 -1.41 -17.88 20.52
CA ILE A 75 -0.78 -18.21 19.23
C ILE A 75 -1.75 -17.94 18.07
N ALA A 76 -3.02 -18.32 18.22
CA ALA A 76 -4.05 -18.05 17.22
C ALA A 76 -4.23 -16.55 16.97
N ALA A 77 -4.16 -15.72 18.03
CA ALA A 77 -4.25 -14.28 17.90
C ALA A 77 -3.04 -13.68 17.16
N ILE A 78 -1.82 -14.13 17.47
CA ILE A 78 -0.60 -13.67 16.80
C ILE A 78 -0.64 -14.02 15.31
N LEU A 79 -0.98 -15.28 14.98
CA LEU A 79 -1.11 -15.72 13.60
C LEU A 79 -2.24 -14.99 12.86
N GLY A 80 -3.38 -14.79 13.53
CA GLY A 80 -4.52 -14.06 12.97
C GLY A 80 -4.17 -12.61 12.61
N ILE A 81 -3.43 -11.91 13.47
CA ILE A 81 -2.94 -10.55 13.19
C ILE A 81 -1.92 -10.57 12.05
N ALA A 82 -0.97 -11.50 12.06
CA ALA A 82 0.05 -11.60 11.01
C ALA A 82 -0.57 -11.83 9.60
N ILE A 83 -1.58 -12.69 9.50
CA ILE A 83 -2.26 -13.00 8.23
C ILE A 83 -3.18 -11.86 7.78
N SER A 84 -3.85 -11.17 8.70
CA SER A 84 -4.87 -10.18 8.37
C SER A 84 -4.32 -8.80 7.97
N PHE A 85 -3.18 -8.39 8.52
CA PHE A 85 -2.57 -7.08 8.22
C PHE A 85 -1.46 -7.12 7.17
N GLY A 86 -0.81 -8.27 6.97
CA GLY A 86 0.28 -8.44 6.01
C GLY A 86 1.53 -7.61 6.31
N SER A 87 2.51 -7.63 5.40
CA SER A 87 3.83 -7.03 5.64
C SER A 87 3.80 -5.50 5.71
N THR A 88 3.12 -4.84 4.77
CA THR A 88 3.14 -3.38 4.63
C THR A 88 2.67 -2.66 5.89
N GLN A 89 1.56 -3.11 6.48
CA GLN A 89 0.99 -2.49 7.67
C GLN A 89 1.88 -2.70 8.91
N ILE A 90 2.39 -3.92 9.10
CA ILE A 90 3.25 -4.27 10.24
C ILE A 90 4.57 -3.49 10.18
N VAL A 91 5.20 -3.43 9.01
CA VAL A 91 6.45 -2.68 8.81
C VAL A 91 6.23 -1.19 9.10
N THR A 92 5.07 -0.64 8.73
CA THR A 92 4.75 0.77 9.01
C THR A 92 4.66 1.05 10.51
N TRP A 93 4.09 0.13 11.30
CA TRP A 93 4.08 0.27 12.77
C TRP A 93 5.48 0.17 13.36
N VAL A 94 6.25 -0.83 12.93
CA VAL A 94 7.64 -1.03 13.38
C VAL A 94 8.47 0.21 13.10
N ARG A 95 8.35 0.75 11.89
CA ARG A 95 8.96 2.01 11.47
C ARG A 95 8.52 3.21 12.32
N GLY A 96 7.23 3.29 12.62
CA GLY A 96 6.68 4.28 13.55
C GLY A 96 7.27 4.19 14.96
N MET A 97 7.55 2.98 15.46
CA MET A 97 8.22 2.79 16.76
C MET A 97 9.68 3.29 16.75
N PHE A 98 10.33 3.25 15.59
CA PHE A 98 11.68 3.79 15.38
C PHE A 98 11.69 5.26 14.92
N GLY A 99 10.53 5.86 14.68
CA GLY A 99 10.40 7.25 14.21
C GLY A 99 10.88 7.51 12.77
N VAL A 100 10.95 6.47 11.91
CA VAL A 100 11.52 6.53 10.54
C VAL A 100 10.55 6.15 9.43
#